data_AF-A0A173VWK4-F1
#
_entry.id   AF-A0A173VWK4-F1
#
_cell.length_a   1.000
_cell.length_b   1.000
_cell.length_c   1.000
_cell.angle_alpha   90.00
_cell.angle_beta   90.00
_cell.angle_gamma   90.00
#
_symmetry.space_group_name_H-M   'P 1'
#
loop_
_entity.id
_entity.type
_entity.pdbx_description
1 polymer ?
#
loop_
_entity_poly.entity_id
_entity_poly.type
_entity_poly.pdbx_seq_one_letter_code
_entity_poly.pdbx_strand_id
1 'polypeptide(L)'
;MDCNEFKKWLVKKNKYTDASIKDIVSRLRRANNILTFQNEDIYLFRLNQCEEFQKASVTVKSQIRRSVRLYFQYLEETENTQ
;
A
#
# COMPACT_ATOMS: atom_id res chain seq x y z
N MET A 1 -2.22 11.79 0.44
CA MET A 1 -3.00 10.56 0.23
C MET A 1 -4.02 10.41 1.36
N ASP A 2 -5.31 10.58 1.06
CA ASP A 2 -6.37 10.15 1.98
C ASP A 2 -6.54 8.63 1.83
N CYS A 3 -6.56 7.92 2.95
CA CYS A 3 -6.69 6.45 3.00
C CYS A 3 -7.98 6.01 3.70
N ASN A 4 -8.94 6.91 3.95
CA ASN A 4 -10.15 6.59 4.71
C ASN A 4 -11.01 5.51 4.04
N GLU A 5 -11.24 5.61 2.74
CA GLU A 5 -11.99 4.60 2.01
C GLU A 5 -11.23 3.27 1.91
N PHE A 6 -9.91 3.31 1.71
CA PHE A 6 -9.07 2.12 1.76
C PHE A 6 -9.12 1.43 3.14
N LYS A 7 -9.10 2.19 4.25
CA LYS A 7 -9.27 1.63 5.59
C LYS A 7 -10.62 0.94 5.74
N LYS A 8 -11.71 1.57 5.30
CA LYS A 8 -13.05 0.96 5.34
C LYS A 8 -13.10 -0.33 4.52
N TRP A 9 -12.46 -0.35 3.36
CA TRP A 9 -12.34 -1.55 2.55
C TRP A 9 -11.52 -2.64 3.24
N LEU A 10 -10.41 -2.30 3.90
CA LEU A 10 -9.61 -3.26 4.68
C LEU A 10 -10.43 -3.89 5.82
N VAL A 11 -11.26 -3.10 6.52
CA VAL A 11 -12.17 -3.59 7.56
C VAL A 11 -13.21 -4.56 6.98
N LYS A 12 -13.79 -4.23 5.83
CA LYS A 12 -14.85 -5.05 5.20
C LYS A 12 -14.32 -6.36 4.63
N LYS A 13 -13.13 -6.35 4.02
CA LYS A 13 -12.67 -7.44 3.16
C LYS A 13 -12.02 -8.60 3.90
N ASN A 14 -11.43 -8.37 5.06
CA ASN A 14 -10.75 -9.43 5.80
C ASN A 14 -10.58 -9.01 7.25
N LYS A 15 -10.57 -10.00 8.15
CA LYS A 15 -10.48 -9.90 9.62
C LYS A 15 -9.19 -9.23 10.16
N TYR A 16 -8.67 -8.20 9.50
CA TYR A 16 -7.55 -7.43 9.97
C TYR A 16 -7.95 -6.68 11.23
N THR A 17 -7.14 -6.83 12.26
CA THR A 17 -7.27 -6.04 13.48
C THR A 17 -6.96 -4.58 13.20
N ASP A 18 -7.47 -3.67 14.03
CA ASP A 18 -7.15 -2.25 13.93
C ASP A 18 -5.65 -1.96 13.92
N ALA A 19 -4.87 -2.76 14.66
CA ALA A 19 -3.41 -2.68 14.67
C ALA A 19 -2.83 -3.02 13.29
N SER A 20 -3.32 -4.09 12.65
CA SER A 20 -2.88 -4.48 11.30
C SER A 20 -3.24 -3.42 10.27
N ILE A 21 -4.44 -2.85 10.34
CA ILE A 21 -4.89 -1.78 9.43
C ILE A 21 -4.01 -0.54 9.59
N LYS A 22 -3.70 -0.14 10.82
CA LYS A 22 -2.80 0.98 11.10
C LYS A 22 -1.39 0.73 10.55
N ASP A 23 -0.82 -0.46 10.72
CA ASP A 23 0.49 -0.80 10.15
C ASP A 23 0.44 -0.76 8.61
N ILE A 24 -0.56 -1.39 7.99
CA ILE A 24 -0.73 -1.41 6.53
C ILE A 24 -0.75 0.01 5.96
N VAL A 25 -1.59 0.89 6.53
CA VAL A 25 -1.71 2.29 6.11
C VAL A 25 -0.41 3.06 6.33
N SER A 26 0.27 2.81 7.46
CA SER A 26 1.57 3.43 7.73
C SER A 26 2.61 3.05 6.67
N ARG A 27 2.67 1.77 6.27
CA ARG A 27 3.58 1.31 5.22
C ARG A 27 3.25 1.87 3.84
N LEU A 28 1.95 1.99 3.54
CA LEU A 28 1.50 2.61 2.30
C LEU A 28 1.90 4.09 2.24
N ARG A 29 1.70 4.83 3.33
CA ARG A 29 2.16 6.23 3.46
C ARG A 29 3.67 6.34 3.31
N ARG A 30 4.43 5.43 3.92
CA ARG A 30 5.88 5.39 3.76
C ARG A 30 6.28 5.16 2.30
N ALA A 31 5.60 4.26 1.59
CA ALA A 31 5.83 4.07 0.15
C ALA A 31 5.55 5.36 -0.62
N ASN A 32 4.41 6.02 -0.36
CA ASN A 32 4.04 7.28 -0.99
C ASN A 32 5.02 8.43 -0.70
N ASN A 33 5.67 8.42 0.46
CA ASN A 33 6.69 9.40 0.80
C ASN A 33 8.01 9.15 0.06
N ILE A 34 8.37 7.89 -0.20
CA ILE A 34 9.56 7.52 -0.99
C ILE A 34 9.33 7.81 -2.48
N LEU A 35 8.16 7.42 -2.99
CA LEU A 35 7.74 7.61 -4.37
C LEU A 35 6.26 7.92 -4.36
N THR A 36 5.89 9.12 -4.81
CA THR A 36 4.49 9.56 -4.89
C THR A 36 3.65 8.51 -5.59
N PHE A 37 2.55 8.13 -4.97
CA PHE A 37 1.71 7.04 -5.45
C PHE A 37 1.08 7.40 -6.80
N GLN A 38 1.25 6.49 -7.76
CA GLN A 38 0.64 6.54 -9.07
C GLN A 38 -0.04 5.19 -9.30
N ASN A 39 -1.29 5.20 -9.78
CA ASN A 39 -2.03 3.98 -10.08
C ASN A 39 -1.48 3.36 -11.39
N GLU A 40 -0.26 2.84 -11.32
CA GLU A 40 0.48 2.28 -12.45
C GLU A 40 1.01 0.90 -12.10
N ASP A 41 0.90 -0.05 -13.03
CA ASP A 41 1.40 -1.43 -12.90
C ASP A 41 2.90 -1.48 -12.54
N ILE A 42 3.64 -0.47 -12.95
CA ILE A 42 5.09 -0.33 -12.74
C ILE A 42 5.47 0.37 -11.43
N TYR A 43 4.51 0.77 -10.59
CA TYR A 43 4.81 1.50 -9.35
C TYR A 43 5.77 0.72 -8.44
N LEU A 44 5.52 -0.59 -8.24
CA LEU A 44 6.41 -1.43 -7.44
C LEU A 44 7.79 -1.55 -8.06
N PHE A 45 7.89 -1.62 -9.39
CA PHE A 45 9.17 -1.63 -10.08
C PHE A 45 9.95 -0.34 -9.80
N ARG A 46 9.32 0.83 -9.98
CA ARG A 46 9.92 2.14 -9.68
C ARG A 46 10.33 2.27 -8.21
N LEU A 47 9.46 1.86 -7.28
CA LEU A 47 9.73 1.89 -5.85
C LEU A 47 10.95 1.03 -5.48
N ASN A 48 11.14 -0.12 -6.15
CA ASN A 48 12.34 -0.93 -5.95
C ASN A 48 13.62 -0.20 -6.40
N GLN A 49 13.57 0.76 -7.32
CA GLN A 49 14.75 1.51 -7.75
C GLN A 49 15.09 2.67 -6.80
N CYS A 50 14.19 3.04 -5.89
CA CYS A 50 14.42 4.13 -4.93
C CYS A 50 15.44 3.73 -3.86
N GLU A 51 16.46 4.56 -3.65
CA GLU A 51 17.52 4.32 -2.67
C GLU A 51 16.97 4.16 -1.24
N GLU A 52 16.01 5.00 -0.84
CA GLU A 52 15.36 4.93 0.47
C GLU A 52 14.65 3.58 0.71
N PHE A 53 14.02 3.04 -0.34
CA PHE A 53 13.40 1.73 -0.27
C PHE A 53 14.47 0.63 -0.20
N GLN A 54 15.55 0.76 -0.96
CA GLN A 54 16.64 -0.21 -0.97
C GLN A 54 17.41 -0.30 0.35
N LYS A 55 17.54 0.82 1.08
CA LYS A 55 18.13 0.86 2.42
C LYS A 55 17.24 0.23 3.50
N ALA A 56 15.95 0.02 3.25
CA ALA A 56 15.05 -0.62 4.21
C ALA A 56 15.38 -2.11 4.40
N SER A 57 15.05 -2.66 5.56
CA SER A 57 15.24 -4.10 5.82
C SER A 57 14.33 -4.95 4.93
N VAL A 58 14.72 -6.21 4.70
CA VAL A 58 13.94 -7.18 3.91
C VAL A 58 12.51 -7.31 4.41
N THR A 59 12.32 -7.33 5.73
CA THR A 59 11.00 -7.37 6.38
C THR A 59 10.17 -6.12 6.06
N VAL A 60 10.77 -4.93 6.16
CA VAL A 60 10.09 -3.67 5.85
C VAL A 60 9.73 -3.59 4.37
N LYS A 61 10.64 -3.99 3.47
CA LYS A 61 10.37 -4.08 2.02
C LYS A 61 9.18 -4.99 1.74
N SER A 62 9.13 -6.18 2.35
CA SER A 62 8.03 -7.14 2.18
C SER A 62 6.69 -6.57 2.65
N GLN A 63 6.67 -5.93 3.82
CA GLN A 63 5.47 -5.31 4.39
C GLN A 63 4.98 -4.14 3.53
N ILE A 64 5.88 -3.28 3.04
CA ILE A 64 5.53 -2.19 2.11
C ILE A 64 4.93 -2.75 0.82
N ARG A 65 5.58 -3.74 0.17
CA ARG A 65 5.06 -4.34 -1.07
C ARG A 65 3.67 -4.95 -0.86
N ARG A 66 3.44 -5.59 0.29
CA ARG A 66 2.13 -6.13 0.66
C ARG A 66 1.09 -5.01 0.76
N SER A 67 1.38 -3.93 1.48
CA SER A 67 0.46 -2.81 1.64
C SER A 67 0.12 -2.13 0.32
N VAL A 68 1.12 -1.95 -0.55
CA VAL A 68 0.94 -1.39 -1.89
C VAL A 68 0.04 -2.29 -2.74
N ARG A 69 0.27 -3.61 -2.75
CA ARG A 69 -0.58 -4.56 -3.48
C ARG A 69 -2.03 -4.55 -3.00
N LEU A 70 -2.25 -4.49 -1.68
CA LEU A 70 -3.60 -4.39 -1.12
C LEU A 70 -4.30 -3.11 -1.59
N TYR A 71 -3.57 -2.01 -1.71
CA TYR A 71 -4.14 -0.76 -2.18
C TYR A 71 -4.49 -0.80 -3.68
N PHE A 72 -3.64 -1.39 -4.52
CA PHE A 72 -3.98 -1.62 -5.93
C PHE A 72 -5.22 -2.51 -6.10
N GLN A 73 -5.31 -3.59 -5.31
CA GLN A 73 -6.50 -4.45 -5.31
C GLN A 73 -7.75 -3.69 -4.87
N TYR A 74 -7.62 -2.77 -3.92
CA TYR A 74 -8.72 -1.88 -3.54
C TYR A 74 -9.15 -1.00 -4.70
N LEU A 75 -8.20 -0.36 -5.40
CA LEU A 75 -8.49 0.50 -6.55
C LEU A 75 -9.19 -0.27 -7.66
N GLU A 76 -8.66 -1.43 -8.03
CA GLU A 76 -9.23 -2.33 -9.04
C GLU A 76 -10.67 -2.73 -8.71
N GLU A 77 -10.95 -3.07 -7.44
CA GLU A 77 -12.31 -3.42 -7.03
C GLU A 77 -13.24 -2.22 -6.99
N THR A 78 -12.76 -1.03 -6.62
CA THR A 78 -13.58 0.18 -6.65
C THR A 78 -13.85 0.68 -8.06
N GLU A 79 -12.91 0.53 -9.00
CA GLU A 79 -13.08 0.90 -10.41
C GLU A 79 -14.01 -0.09 -11.13
N ASN A 80 -13.95 -1.38 -10.80
CA ASN A 80 -14.85 -2.41 -11.37
C ASN A 80 -16.27 -2.40 -10.77
N THR A 81 -16.56 -1.53 -9.79
CA THR A 81 -17.92 -1.39 -9.20
C THR A 81 -18.70 -0.20 -9.81
N GLN A 82 -18.21 0.39 -10.90
CA GLN A 82 -18.94 1.43 -11.67
C GLN A 82 -19.54 0.90 -12.97
#